data_AF-A0A0V0GFD1-F1
#
_entry.id   AF-A0A0V0GFD1-F1
#
_cell.length_a   1.000
_cell.length_b   1.000
_cell.length_c   1.000
_cell.angle_alpha   90.00
_cell.angle_beta   90.00
_cell.angle_gamma   90.00
#
_symmetry.space_group_name_H-M   'P 1'
#
loop_
_entity.id
_entity.type
_entity.pdbx_description
1 polymer ?
#
loop_
_entity_poly.entity_id
_entity_poly.type
_entity_poly.pdbx_seq_one_letter_code
_entity_poly.pdbx_strand_id
1 'polypeptide(L)'
;MSSFPPLLLLSWFLFAHFFWLVVIAERSTYIVHLDKSLMPNMFASHHHWHSSTIESIKIDNPALLNSHHPVPKLLYSYDNVFHGFSAVLSKD
;
A
#
# COMPACT_ATOMS: atom_id res chain seq x y z
N MET A 1 37.16 -18.83 -25.30
CA MET A 1 36.02 -18.49 -24.43
C MET A 1 36.27 -17.11 -23.85
N SER A 2 35.45 -16.11 -24.18
CA SER A 2 35.57 -14.77 -23.61
C SER A 2 35.06 -14.79 -22.17
N SER A 3 35.96 -14.58 -21.21
CA SER A 3 35.65 -14.50 -19.79
C SER A 3 34.82 -13.24 -19.53
N PHE A 4 33.55 -13.39 -19.17
CA PHE A 4 32.73 -12.25 -18.74
C PHE A 4 33.32 -11.64 -17.45
N PRO A 5 33.52 -10.32 -17.36
CA PRO A 5 34.15 -9.72 -16.19
C PRO A 5 33.21 -9.84 -14.97
N PRO A 6 33.64 -10.50 -13.87
CA PRO A 6 32.80 -10.70 -12.69
C PRO A 6 32.37 -9.37 -12.04
N LEU A 7 33.15 -8.31 -12.25
CA LEU A 7 32.86 -6.96 -11.77
C LEU A 7 31.64 -6.34 -12.43
N LEU A 8 31.39 -6.62 -13.72
CA LEU A 8 30.21 -6.11 -14.43
C LEU A 8 28.94 -6.79 -13.94
N LEU A 9 29.02 -8.10 -13.66
CA LEU A 9 27.92 -8.86 -13.07
C LEU A 9 27.61 -8.33 -11.67
N LEU A 10 28.63 -8.13 -10.82
CA LEU A 10 28.45 -7.56 -9.49
C LEU A 10 27.81 -6.17 -9.55
N SER A 11 28.29 -5.30 -10.44
CA SER A 11 27.72 -3.96 -10.64
C SER A 11 26.25 -4.02 -11.08
N TRP A 12 25.91 -4.93 -12.00
CA TRP A 12 24.52 -5.16 -12.42
C TRP A 12 23.62 -5.64 -11.27
N PHE A 13 24.10 -6.59 -10.46
CA PHE A 13 23.37 -7.08 -9.29
C PHE A 13 23.14 -5.98 -8.25
N LEU A 14 24.16 -5.17 -7.96
CA LEU A 14 24.05 -4.04 -7.04
C LEU A 14 23.09 -2.97 -7.57
N PHE A 15 23.12 -2.69 -8.87
CA PHE A 15 22.22 -1.74 -9.52
C PHE A 15 20.77 -2.23 -9.51
N ALA A 16 20.53 -3.50 -9.86
CA ALA A 16 19.21 -4.11 -9.78
C ALA A 16 18.68 -4.12 -8.34
N HIS A 17 19.54 -4.39 -7.35
CA HIS A 17 19.15 -4.36 -5.95
C HIS A 17 18.85 -2.94 -5.45
N PHE A 18 19.64 -1.95 -5.87
CA PHE A 18 19.40 -0.54 -5.55
C PHE A 18 18.07 -0.05 -6.15
N PHE A 19 17.80 -0.39 -7.41
CA PHE A 19 16.51 -0.10 -8.03
C PHE A 19 15.34 -0.82 -7.35
N TRP A 20 15.55 -2.08 -6.92
CA TRP A 20 14.55 -2.81 -6.15
C TRP A 20 14.25 -2.14 -4.81
N LEU A 21 15.27 -1.64 -4.12
CA LEU A 21 15.13 -0.91 -2.85
C LEU A 21 14.43 0.44 -3.02
N VAL A 22 14.63 1.14 -4.14
CA VAL A 22 13.95 2.41 -4.44
C VAL A 22 12.47 2.21 -4.82
N VAL A 23 12.10 1.10 -5.45
CA VAL A 23 10.71 0.78 -5.83
C VAL A 23 9.86 0.34 -4.63
N ILE A 24 10.46 0.19 -3.45
CA ILE A 24 9.73 -0.05 -2.22
C ILE A 24 8.82 1.15 -1.93
N ALA A 25 7.52 0.99 -2.19
CA ALA A 25 6.54 2.04 -1.98
C ALA A 25 6.51 2.46 -0.49
N GLU A 26 6.88 3.71 -0.23
CA GLU A 26 6.87 4.28 1.12
C GLU A 26 5.43 4.33 1.61
N ARG A 27 5.17 3.67 2.76
CA ARG A 27 3.83 3.61 3.36
C ARG A 27 3.74 4.49 4.58
N SER A 28 2.67 5.25 4.65
CA SER A 28 2.37 6.17 5.75
C SER A 28 0.96 5.92 6.27
N THR A 29 0.67 6.43 7.47
CA THR A 29 -0.69 6.45 7.99
C THR A 29 -1.41 7.68 7.45
N TYR A 30 -2.56 7.46 6.83
CA TYR A 30 -3.40 8.52 6.28
C TYR A 30 -4.73 8.57 7.03
N ILE A 31 -5.28 9.77 7.17
CA ILE A 31 -6.66 10.01 7.62
C ILE A 31 -7.48 10.33 6.37
N VAL A 32 -8.38 9.42 6.01
CA VAL A 32 -9.27 9.55 4.86
C VAL A 32 -10.62 10.05 5.36
N HIS A 33 -11.05 11.20 4.84
CA HIS A 33 -12.38 11.73 5.10
C HIS A 33 -13.35 11.21 4.03
N LEU A 34 -14.51 10.77 4.46
CA LEU A 34 -15.59 10.28 3.60
C LEU A 34 -16.84 11.12 3.80
N ASP A 35 -17.55 11.38 2.72
CA ASP A 35 -18.89 11.96 2.82
C ASP A 35 -19.90 10.83 3.12
N LYS A 36 -20.49 10.87 4.32
CA LYS A 36 -21.48 9.90 4.78
C LYS A 36 -22.70 9.81 3.87
N SER A 37 -23.08 10.91 3.23
CA SER A 37 -24.24 10.93 2.32
C SER A 37 -24.03 10.05 1.07
N LEU A 38 -22.78 9.71 0.76
CA LEU A 38 -22.41 8.89 -0.38
C LEU A 38 -22.30 7.39 -0.05
N MET A 39 -22.59 6.97 1.18
CA MET A 39 -22.54 5.56 1.56
C MET A 39 -23.55 4.75 0.72
N PRO A 40 -23.10 3.73 -0.05
CA PRO A 40 -24.01 2.93 -0.85
C PRO A 40 -24.96 2.08 0.01
N ASN A 41 -26.24 2.01 -0.39
CA ASN A 41 -27.30 1.28 0.32
C ASN A 41 -27.03 -0.24 0.49
N MET A 42 -26.11 -0.80 -0.30
CA MET A 42 -25.72 -2.21 -0.20
C MET A 42 -24.91 -2.53 1.07
N PHE A 43 -24.36 -1.52 1.75
CA PHE A 43 -23.56 -1.71 2.95
C PHE A 43 -24.42 -1.62 4.21
N ALA A 44 -24.33 -2.64 5.07
CA ALA A 44 -25.07 -2.68 6.33
C ALA A 44 -24.49 -1.75 7.40
N SER A 45 -23.22 -1.37 7.29
CA SER A 45 -22.56 -0.47 8.25
C SER A 45 -21.42 0.33 7.61
N HIS A 46 -21.10 1.48 8.21
CA HIS A 46 -19.93 2.29 7.85
C HIS A 46 -18.65 1.47 7.89
N HIS A 47 -18.49 0.63 8.92
CA HIS A 47 -17.32 -0.24 9.03
C HIS A 47 -17.18 -1.18 7.83
N HIS A 48 -18.27 -1.78 7.36
CA HIS A 48 -18.23 -2.65 6.18
C HIS A 48 -17.90 -1.87 4.92
N TRP A 49 -18.48 -0.67 4.75
CA TRP A 49 -18.16 0.20 3.61
C TRP A 49 -16.68 0.62 3.61
N HIS A 50 -16.14 1.03 4.76
CA HIS A 50 -14.74 1.43 4.91
C HIS A 50 -13.78 0.25 4.69
N SER A 51 -14.10 -0.91 5.25
CA SER A 51 -13.31 -2.14 5.05
C SER A 51 -13.28 -2.55 3.57
N SER A 52 -14.44 -2.57 2.90
CA SER A 52 -14.50 -2.87 1.47
C SER A 52 -13.75 -1.84 0.61
N THR A 53 -13.70 -0.59 1.05
CA THR A 53 -12.91 0.46 0.37
C THR A 53 -11.43 0.14 0.43
N ILE A 54 -10.91 -0.23 1.61
CA ILE A 54 -9.49 -0.63 1.78
C ILE A 54 -9.17 -1.89 1.00
N GLU A 55 -10.06 -2.90 1.02
CA GLU A 55 -9.86 -4.17 0.30
C GLU A 55 -9.85 -3.99 -1.23
N SER A 56 -10.50 -2.94 -1.75
CA SER A 56 -10.51 -2.65 -3.18
C SER A 56 -9.17 -2.12 -3.72
N ILE A 57 -8.27 -1.69 -2.83
CA ILE A 57 -6.96 -1.13 -3.20
C ILE A 57 -6.07 -2.24 -3.73
N LYS A 58 -5.72 -2.15 -5.02
CA LYS A 58 -4.80 -3.09 -5.66
C LYS A 58 -3.39 -2.89 -5.14
N ILE A 59 -2.69 -4.00 -4.96
CA ILE A 59 -1.26 -4.01 -4.64
C ILE A 59 -0.53 -4.22 -5.96
N ASP A 60 0.11 -3.17 -6.48
CA ASP A 60 0.79 -3.24 -7.77
C ASP A 60 1.95 -4.24 -7.78
N ASN A 61 2.63 -4.42 -6.64
CA ASN A 61 3.72 -5.37 -6.53
C ASN A 61 3.65 -6.18 -5.22
N PRO A 62 3.00 -7.36 -5.21
CA PRO A 62 2.87 -8.18 -4.01
C PRO A 62 4.21 -8.77 -3.53
N ALA A 63 5.24 -8.83 -4.38
CA ALA A 63 6.57 -9.30 -4.01
C ALA A 63 7.31 -8.33 -3.07
N LEU A 64 6.83 -7.09 -2.94
CA LEU A 64 7.37 -6.08 -2.02
C LEU A 64 6.71 -6.11 -0.64
N LEU A 65 5.69 -6.96 -0.44
CA LEU A 65 5.06 -7.12 0.86
C LEU A 65 6.01 -7.82 1.83
N ASN A 66 6.40 -7.12 2.88
CA ASN A 66 7.21 -7.65 3.98
C ASN A 66 6.80 -6.93 5.29
N SER A 67 7.49 -7.22 6.40
CA SER A 67 7.15 -6.63 7.70
C SER A 67 7.23 -5.09 7.73
N HIS A 68 7.99 -4.50 6.80
CA HIS A 68 8.18 -3.05 6.68
C HIS A 68 7.17 -2.41 5.70
N HIS A 69 6.56 -3.21 4.82
CA HIS A 69 5.58 -2.76 3.81
C HIS A 69 4.32 -3.63 3.86
N PRO A 70 3.53 -3.52 4.95
CA PRO A 70 2.32 -4.33 5.12
C PRO A 70 1.24 -3.94 4.10
N VAL A 71 0.38 -4.88 3.74
CA VAL A 71 -0.84 -4.71 2.90
C VAL A 71 -1.67 -3.49 3.37
N PRO A 72 -2.40 -2.78 2.47
CA PRO A 72 -3.30 -1.72 2.89
C PRO A 72 -4.17 -2.20 4.05
N LYS A 73 -4.14 -1.47 5.16
CA LYS A 73 -4.72 -1.93 6.42
C LYS A 73 -5.52 -0.82 7.05
N LEU A 74 -6.80 -1.12 7.31
CA LEU A 74 -7.66 -0.29 8.14
C LEU A 74 -7.14 -0.30 9.59
N LEU A 75 -6.84 0.87 10.13
CA LEU A 75 -6.40 1.03 11.51
C LEU A 75 -7.56 1.41 12.42
N TYR A 76 -8.40 2.34 11.97
CA TYR A 76 -9.54 2.82 12.74
C TYR A 76 -10.62 3.42 11.84
N SER A 77 -11.88 3.33 12.26
CA SER A 77 -13.03 3.88 11.54
C SER A 77 -13.73 4.94 12.40
N TYR A 78 -13.98 6.11 11.82
CA TYR A 78 -14.70 7.23 12.45
C TYR A 78 -16.12 7.30 11.86
N ASP A 79 -17.15 7.26 12.70
CA ASP A 79 -18.56 7.30 12.28
C ASP A 79 -19.43 8.32 13.03
N ASN A 80 -18.84 9.05 13.98
CA ASN A 80 -19.55 10.02 14.83
C ASN A 80 -19.38 11.47 14.32
N VAL A 81 -18.49 12.28 14.94
CA VAL A 81 -18.27 13.70 14.58
C VAL A 81 -17.62 13.87 13.20
N PHE A 82 -16.76 12.91 12.83
CA PHE A 82 -16.14 12.82 11.52
C PHE A 82 -16.49 11.48 10.89
N HIS A 83 -16.63 11.47 9.57
CA HIS A 83 -16.88 10.28 8.78
C HIS A 83 -15.65 9.95 7.95
N GLY A 84 -15.14 8.73 8.09
CA GLY A 84 -13.90 8.34 7.46
C GLY A 84 -13.17 7.23 8.19
N PHE A 85 -11.90 7.06 7.87
CA PHE A 85 -11.04 6.07 8.51
C PHE A 85 -9.57 6.49 8.50
N SER A 86 -8.77 5.86 9.36
CA SER A 86 -7.32 5.87 9.24
C SER A 86 -6.79 4.54 8.72
N ALA A 87 -5.83 4.59 7.82
CA ALA A 87 -5.26 3.41 7.19
C ALA A 87 -3.79 3.59 6.83
N VAL A 88 -3.06 2.48 6.77
CA VAL A 88 -1.70 2.44 6.22
C VAL A 88 -1.80 2.26 4.71
N LEU A 89 -1.34 3.25 3.95
CA LEU A 89 -1.38 3.29 2.47
C LEU A 89 0.01 3.64 1.93
N SER A 90 0.29 3.29 0.68
CA SER A 90 1.46 3.81 -0.05
C SER A 90 1.16 5.19 -0.62
N LYS A 91 2.20 6.02 -0.73
CA LYS A 91 2.19 7.18 -1.62
C LYS A 91 2.32 6.65 -3.06
N ASP A 92 1.40 7.05 -3.94
CA ASP A 92 1.30 6.63 -5.36
C ASP A 92 2.65 6.43 -6.06
#